data_AF-A0AAV8DXT5-F1
#
_entry.id   AF-A0AAV8DXT5-F1
#
_cell.length_a   1.000
_cell.length_b   1.000
_cell.length_c   1.000
_cell.angle_alpha   90.00
_cell.angle_beta   90.00
_cell.angle_gamma   90.00
#
_symmetry.space_group_name_H-M   'P 1'
#
loop_
_entity.id
_entity.type
_entity.pdbx_description
1 polymer ?
#
loop_
_entity_poly.entity_id
_entity_poly.type
_entity_poly.pdbx_seq_one_letter_code
_entity_poly.pdbx_strand_id
1 'polypeptide(L)'
;MGFRLFLFSLSLIVCLLSQTARSDNTGSQLLKGINSYRASLNLTALSENSDACLAEQYAIQMKDEPCTDSTGDDTVAQSPSDASFLSRCHNATTTLDEVVMLACVPGFVSDLVLTNFTKSQYNQYLN
;
A
#
# COMPACT_ATOMS: atom_id res chain seq x y z
N MET A 1 -29.29 35.01 -6.57
CA MET A 1 -29.11 33.80 -5.72
C MET A 1 -28.43 32.63 -6.43
N GLY A 2 -28.57 32.45 -7.75
CA GLY A 2 -28.01 31.27 -8.46
C GLY A 2 -26.49 31.15 -8.51
N PHE A 3 -25.74 32.25 -8.66
CA PHE A 3 -24.27 32.19 -8.83
C PHE A 3 -23.54 31.68 -7.56
N ARG A 4 -24.04 32.01 -6.37
CA ARG A 4 -23.46 31.51 -5.11
C ARG A 4 -23.72 30.02 -4.92
N LEU A 5 -24.93 29.56 -5.26
CA LEU A 5 -25.29 28.13 -5.22
C LEU A 5 -24.44 27.31 -6.20
N PHE A 6 -24.13 27.86 -7.37
CA PHE A 6 -23.25 27.24 -8.35
C PHE A 6 -21.81 27.06 -7.83
N LEU A 7 -21.23 28.09 -7.18
CA LEU A 7 -19.89 28.00 -6.59
C LEU A 7 -19.82 27.00 -5.43
N PHE A 8 -20.86 26.94 -4.59
CA PHE A 8 -20.95 25.93 -3.52
C PHE A 8 -21.04 24.52 -4.10
N SER A 9 -21.84 24.32 -5.14
CA SER A 9 -21.95 23.02 -5.83
C SER A 9 -20.61 22.60 -6.45
N LEU A 10 -19.89 23.52 -7.11
CA LEU A 10 -18.60 23.23 -7.72
C LEU A 10 -17.54 22.89 -6.65
N SER A 11 -17.53 23.63 -5.53
CA SER A 11 -16.64 23.34 -4.40
C SER A 11 -16.91 21.97 -3.79
N LEU A 12 -18.18 21.58 -3.63
CA LEU A 12 -18.57 20.26 -3.12
C LEU A 12 -18.12 19.14 -4.06
N ILE A 13 -18.29 19.31 -5.36
CA ILE A 13 -17.84 18.33 -6.37
C ILE A 13 -16.32 18.18 -6.35
N VAL A 14 -15.57 19.29 -6.28
CA VAL A 14 -14.09 19.26 -6.17
C VAL A 14 -13.66 18.58 -4.87
N CYS A 15 -14.32 18.85 -3.74
CA CYS A 15 -14.04 18.19 -2.47
C CYS A 15 -14.32 16.67 -2.52
N LEU A 16 -15.40 16.25 -3.17
CA LEU A 16 -15.76 14.83 -3.32
C LEU A 16 -14.76 14.09 -4.24
N LEU A 17 -14.32 14.73 -5.33
CA LEU A 17 -13.29 14.17 -6.23
C LEU A 17 -11.90 14.14 -5.58
N SER A 18 -11.63 15.00 -4.61
CA SER A 18 -10.38 14.99 -3.83
C SER A 18 -10.34 13.86 -2.79
N GLN A 19 -11.51 13.35 -2.38
CA GLN A 19 -11.62 12.23 -1.43
C GLN A 19 -11.38 10.87 -2.10
N THR A 20 -11.62 10.75 -3.41
CA THR A 20 -11.44 9.50 -4.17
C THR A 20 -9.98 9.12 -4.47
N ALA A 21 -8.99 9.87 -3.99
CA ALA A 21 -7.56 9.56 -4.19
C ALA A 21 -6.72 9.60 -2.91
N ARG A 22 -7.35 9.61 -1.73
CA ARG A 22 -6.63 9.65 -0.47
C ARG A 22 -6.58 8.24 0.12
N SER A 23 -5.55 7.49 -0.27
CA SER A 23 -5.10 6.36 0.55
C SER A 23 -4.82 6.89 1.95
N ASP A 24 -5.51 6.31 2.93
CA ASP A 24 -5.51 6.77 4.32
C ASP A 24 -4.07 6.91 4.86
N ASN A 25 -3.90 7.89 5.75
CA ASN A 25 -2.69 8.33 6.46
C ASN A 25 -1.65 7.24 6.76
N THR A 26 -2.11 6.01 7.00
CA THR A 26 -1.35 4.80 7.25
C THR A 26 -0.32 4.42 6.17
N GLY A 27 -0.69 4.42 4.89
CA GLY A 27 0.23 4.06 3.80
C GLY A 27 1.41 5.04 3.71
N SER A 28 1.09 6.33 3.85
CA SER A 28 2.09 7.40 3.89
C SER A 28 3.01 7.32 5.12
N GLN A 29 2.50 6.86 6.26
CA GLN A 29 3.30 6.66 7.48
C GLN A 29 4.29 5.50 7.35
N LEU A 30 3.85 4.38 6.76
CA LEU A 30 4.73 3.24 6.51
C LEU A 30 5.85 3.59 5.53
N LEU A 31 5.53 4.25 4.41
CA LEU A 31 6.54 4.70 3.43
C LEU A 31 7.54 5.67 4.06
N LYS A 32 7.07 6.58 4.92
CA LYS A 32 7.96 7.48 5.68
C LYS A 32 8.90 6.72 6.61
N GLY A 33 8.40 5.70 7.32
CA GLY A 33 9.22 4.83 8.16
C GLY A 33 10.29 4.10 7.36
N ILE A 34 9.90 3.48 6.24
CA ILE A 34 10.82 2.80 5.31
C ILE A 34 11.90 3.77 4.80
N ASN A 35 11.51 4.96 4.36
CA ASN A 35 12.46 5.95 3.86
C ASN A 35 13.40 6.48 4.96
N SER A 36 12.95 6.55 6.20
CA SER A 36 13.80 6.89 7.34
C SER A 36 14.84 5.79 7.61
N TYR A 37 14.44 4.52 7.54
CA TYR A 37 15.35 3.38 7.63
C TYR A 37 16.37 3.38 6.48
N ARG A 38 15.92 3.55 5.24
CA ARG A 38 16.81 3.63 4.05
C ARG A 38 17.81 4.77 4.15
N ALA A 39 17.38 5.94 4.64
CA ALA A 39 18.28 7.07 4.87
C ALA A 39 19.37 6.74 5.91
N SER A 40 19.05 5.95 6.95
CA SER A 40 20.07 5.50 7.94
C SER A 40 21.15 4.60 7.33
N LEU A 41 20.86 3.98 6.19
CA LEU A 41 21.78 3.16 5.38
C LEU A 41 22.40 3.95 4.22
N ASN A 42 22.15 5.26 4.11
CA ASN A 42 22.55 6.12 2.99
C ASN A 42 21.97 5.72 1.63
N LEU A 43 20.78 5.13 1.61
CA LEU A 43 20.07 4.73 0.40
C LEU A 43 19.05 5.78 -0.05
N THR A 44 18.76 5.80 -1.35
CA THR A 44 17.75 6.69 -1.94
C THR A 44 16.34 6.34 -1.45
N ALA A 45 15.54 7.36 -1.18
CA ALA A 45 14.14 7.20 -0.80
C ALA A 45 13.30 6.55 -1.92
N LEU A 46 12.37 5.69 -1.53
CA LEU A 46 11.31 5.15 -2.38
C LEU A 46 10.22 6.20 -2.59
N SER A 47 9.56 6.14 -3.74
CA SER A 47 8.39 6.95 -4.08
C SER A 47 7.14 6.08 -4.21
N GLU A 48 5.97 6.68 -3.98
CA GLU A 48 4.71 6.03 -4.31
C GLU A 48 4.65 5.74 -5.82
N ASN A 49 4.15 4.56 -6.18
CA ASN A 49 3.83 4.23 -7.56
C ASN A 49 2.36 4.57 -7.81
N SER A 50 2.06 5.31 -8.87
CA SER A 50 0.68 5.66 -9.24
C SER A 50 -0.14 4.44 -9.68
N ASP A 51 0.52 3.36 -10.12
CA ASP A 51 -0.11 2.11 -10.54
C ASP A 51 -0.25 1.12 -9.35
N ALA A 52 -0.74 1.62 -8.21
CA ALA A 52 -0.86 0.86 -6.96
C ALA A 52 -2.16 0.02 -6.86
N CYS A 53 -2.98 -0.07 -7.91
CA CYS A 53 -4.24 -0.81 -7.90
C CYS A 53 -4.04 -2.26 -7.45
N LEU A 54 -2.93 -2.89 -7.87
CA LEU A 54 -2.66 -4.28 -7.52
C LEU A 54 -2.44 -4.45 -6.00
N ALA A 55 -1.67 -3.54 -5.39
CA ALA A 55 -1.47 -3.49 -3.96
C ALA A 55 -2.79 -3.24 -3.19
N GLU A 56 -3.67 -2.39 -3.74
CA GLU A 56 -5.00 -2.15 -3.16
C GLU A 56 -5.88 -3.41 -3.21
N GLN A 57 -5.96 -4.10 -4.35
CA GLN A 57 -6.71 -5.34 -4.47
C GLN A 57 -6.17 -6.43 -3.54
N TYR A 58 -4.85 -6.49 -3.36
CA TYR A 58 -4.21 -7.42 -2.45
C TYR A 58 -4.56 -7.10 -0.99
N ALA A 59 -4.53 -5.81 -0.61
CA ALA A 59 -4.93 -5.38 0.73
C ALA A 59 -6.40 -5.69 1.03
N ILE A 60 -7.29 -5.55 0.04
CA ILE A 60 -8.71 -5.93 0.18
C ILE A 60 -8.85 -7.43 0.42
N GLN A 61 -8.12 -8.26 -0.33
CA GLN A 61 -8.15 -9.71 -0.17
C GLN A 61 -7.64 -10.15 1.20
N MET A 62 -6.58 -9.52 1.70
CA MET A 62 -5.96 -9.89 2.98
C MET A 62 -6.62 -9.27 4.20
N LYS A 63 -7.56 -8.33 4.03
CA LYS A 63 -8.17 -7.59 5.15
C LYS A 63 -8.90 -8.49 6.15
N ASP A 64 -9.60 -9.51 5.65
CA ASP A 64 -10.41 -10.41 6.45
C ASP A 64 -9.71 -11.76 6.70
N GLU A 65 -8.51 -11.96 6.13
CA GLU A 65 -7.72 -13.16 6.34
C GLU A 65 -7.10 -13.13 7.74
N PRO A 66 -7.39 -14.12 8.59
CA PRO A 66 -6.81 -14.16 9.92
C PRO A 66 -5.31 -14.39 9.80
N CYS A 67 -4.54 -13.67 10.60
CA CYS A 67 -3.15 -14.04 10.82
C CYS A 67 -3.08 -15.42 11.44
N THR A 68 -2.60 -16.40 10.70
CA THR A 68 -2.26 -17.73 11.24
C THR A 68 -0.75 -17.81 11.45
N ASP A 69 -0.28 -18.70 12.31
CA ASP A 69 1.16 -18.89 12.57
C ASP A 69 1.96 -19.24 11.29
N SER A 70 1.29 -19.71 10.23
CA SER A 70 1.89 -19.91 8.90
C SER A 70 1.94 -18.65 8.02
N THR A 71 1.14 -17.64 8.30
CA THR A 71 1.20 -16.31 7.66
C THR A 71 2.23 -15.40 8.34
N GLY A 72 2.65 -15.77 9.56
CA GLY A 72 3.72 -15.12 10.31
C GLY A 72 5.12 -15.59 9.95
N ASP A 73 5.25 -16.61 9.11
CA ASP A 73 6.50 -16.89 8.41
C ASP A 73 6.51 -15.90 7.25
N ASP A 74 7.40 -14.92 7.31
CA ASP A 74 7.65 -13.96 6.26
C ASP A 74 7.83 -14.76 4.96
N THR A 75 6.76 -14.91 4.19
CA THR A 75 6.75 -15.67 2.96
C THR A 75 6.55 -14.64 1.89
N VAL A 76 7.49 -14.54 0.94
CA VAL A 76 7.24 -13.77 -0.28
C VAL A 76 6.02 -14.41 -0.93
N ALA A 77 4.84 -13.85 -0.68
CA ALA A 77 3.63 -14.32 -1.29
C ALA A 77 3.80 -14.04 -2.77
N GLN A 78 3.72 -15.10 -3.58
CA GLN A 78 3.66 -14.92 -5.02
C GLN A 78 2.47 -14.01 -5.29
N SER A 79 2.72 -12.89 -5.98
CA SER A 79 1.67 -11.99 -6.41
C SER A 79 0.57 -12.82 -7.09
N PRO A 80 -0.72 -12.63 -6.75
CA PRO A 80 -1.79 -13.37 -7.39
C PRO A 80 -1.79 -12.98 -8.87
N SER A 81 -1.16 -13.81 -9.69
CA SER A 81 -1.07 -13.62 -11.14
C SER A 81 -2.28 -14.20 -11.87
N ASP A 82 -3.28 -14.68 -11.11
CA ASP A 82 -4.52 -15.20 -11.65
C ASP A 82 -5.23 -14.09 -12.44
N ALA A 83 -5.62 -14.39 -13.68
CA ALA A 83 -6.21 -13.43 -14.61
C ALA A 83 -7.46 -12.72 -14.04
N SER A 84 -8.19 -13.36 -13.12
CA SER A 84 -9.32 -12.77 -12.39
C SER A 84 -8.90 -11.68 -11.41
N PHE A 85 -7.72 -11.78 -10.80
CA PHE A 85 -7.15 -10.74 -9.95
C PHE A 85 -6.62 -9.57 -10.79
N LEU A 86 -5.88 -9.86 -11.85
CA LEU A 86 -5.33 -8.84 -12.76
C LEU A 86 -6.43 -8.06 -13.51
N SER A 87 -7.54 -8.71 -13.87
CA SER A 87 -8.67 -8.05 -14.55
C SER A 87 -9.39 -7.00 -13.70
N ARG A 88 -9.21 -7.00 -12.37
CA ARG A 88 -9.74 -5.95 -11.48
C ARG A 88 -8.98 -4.63 -11.60
N CYS A 89 -7.80 -4.64 -12.21
CA CYS A 89 -6.99 -3.46 -12.46
C CYS A 89 -6.84 -3.24 -13.98
N HIS A 90 -7.28 -2.09 -14.49
CA HIS A 90 -7.07 -1.76 -15.90
C HIS A 90 -5.58 -1.63 -16.19
N ASN A 91 -5.10 -2.33 -17.22
CA ASN A 91 -3.70 -2.33 -17.63
C ASN A 91 -2.69 -2.87 -16.58
N ALA A 92 -3.12 -3.75 -15.68
CA ALA A 92 -2.20 -4.44 -14.78
C ALA A 92 -1.32 -5.43 -15.56
N THR A 93 -0.18 -4.96 -16.04
CA THR A 93 0.96 -5.83 -16.31
C THR A 93 1.61 -6.17 -14.98
N THR A 94 1.66 -7.45 -14.62
CA THR A 94 2.53 -7.92 -13.55
C THR A 94 3.96 -7.54 -13.92
N THR A 95 4.53 -6.52 -13.30
CA THR A 95 5.98 -6.32 -13.38
C THR A 95 6.62 -7.50 -12.69
N LEU A 96 7.51 -8.21 -13.38
CA LEU A 96 8.20 -9.40 -12.85
C LEU A 96 8.97 -9.14 -11.54
N ASP A 97 9.21 -7.87 -11.21
CA ASP A 97 9.94 -7.42 -10.04
C ASP A 97 9.05 -6.91 -8.89
N GLU A 98 7.73 -7.14 -8.94
CA GLU A 98 6.84 -6.73 -7.85
C GLU A 98 6.93 -7.68 -6.65
N VAL A 99 7.25 -7.13 -5.49
CA VAL A 99 7.40 -7.88 -4.24
C VAL A 99 6.28 -7.50 -3.30
N VAL A 100 5.52 -8.52 -2.87
CA VAL A 100 4.51 -8.37 -1.83
C VAL A 100 5.12 -8.70 -0.48
N MET A 101 5.20 -7.68 0.39
CA MET A 101 5.69 -7.80 1.76
C MET A 101 4.51 -7.89 2.73
N LEU A 102 4.33 -9.05 3.36
CA LEU A 102 3.27 -9.31 4.32
C LEU A 102 3.79 -9.19 5.75
N ALA A 103 3.00 -8.55 6.62
CA ALA A 103 3.26 -8.58 8.05
C ALA A 103 1.95 -8.76 8.80
N CYS A 104 1.90 -9.73 9.71
CA CYS A 104 0.83 -9.79 10.69
C CYS A 104 1.16 -8.87 11.87
N VAL A 105 0.39 -7.80 12.04
CA VAL A 105 0.52 -6.93 13.21
C VAL A 105 -0.85 -6.71 13.87
N PRO A 106 -1.10 -7.32 15.04
CA PRO A 106 -2.33 -7.08 15.79
C PRO A 106 -2.50 -5.58 16.10
N GLY A 107 -3.66 -5.02 15.76
CA GLY A 107 -3.98 -3.61 16.08
C GLY A 107 -3.23 -2.56 15.26
N PHE A 108 -2.53 -2.95 14.19
CA PHE A 108 -1.75 -2.11 13.26
C PHE A 108 -0.85 -1.04 13.94
N VAL A 109 0.44 -1.34 14.04
CA VAL A 109 1.46 -0.41 14.56
C VAL A 109 2.59 -0.31 13.54
N SER A 110 2.73 0.85 12.87
CA SER A 110 3.67 1.03 11.74
C SER A 110 5.13 0.69 12.09
N ASP A 111 5.60 1.06 13.29
CA ASP A 111 6.97 0.75 13.73
C ASP A 111 7.19 -0.76 13.92
N LEU A 112 6.14 -1.48 14.33
CA LEU A 112 6.18 -2.94 14.47
C LEU A 112 6.19 -3.62 13.09
N VAL A 113 5.44 -3.09 12.11
CA VAL A 113 5.48 -3.55 10.72
C VAL A 113 6.90 -3.41 10.14
N LEU A 114 7.52 -2.24 10.26
CA LEU A 114 8.87 -2.00 9.76
C LEU A 114 9.92 -2.90 10.45
N THR A 115 9.77 -3.12 11.76
CA THR A 115 10.66 -4.02 12.51
C THR A 115 10.58 -5.47 12.02
N ASN A 116 9.38 -5.96 11.67
CA ASN A 116 9.23 -7.29 11.10
C ASN A 116 9.89 -7.37 9.72
N PHE A 117 9.63 -6.41 8.83
CA PHE A 117 10.23 -6.40 7.50
C PHE A 117 11.77 -6.37 7.53
N THR A 118 12.36 -5.52 8.37
CA THR A 118 13.82 -5.41 8.50
C THR A 118 14.50 -6.63 9.12
N LYS A 119 13.76 -7.46 9.87
CA LYS A 119 14.25 -8.71 10.48
C LYS A 119 13.91 -9.97 9.68
N SER A 120 13.22 -9.82 8.56
CA SER A 120 12.78 -10.90 7.66
C SER A 120 13.64 -11.01 6.40
N GLN A 121 13.32 -11.95 5.51
CA GLN A 121 13.88 -11.98 4.15
C GLN A 121 13.50 -10.74 3.32
N TYR A 122 12.47 -9.97 3.72
CA TYR A 122 12.13 -8.73 3.01
C TYR A 122 13.18 -7.64 3.15
N ASN A 123 14.10 -7.76 4.12
CA ASN A 123 15.19 -6.81 4.29
C ASN A 123 16.01 -6.62 3.00
N GLN A 124 16.11 -7.66 2.16
CA GLN A 124 16.80 -7.55 0.86
C GLN A 124 16.16 -6.54 -0.10
N TYR A 125 14.86 -6.28 0.02
CA TYR A 125 14.13 -5.31 -0.79
C TYR A 125 14.08 -3.91 -0.16
N LEU A 126 14.50 -3.80 1.10
CA LEU A 126 14.61 -2.53 1.81
C LEU A 126 16.02 -1.93 1.74
N ASN A 127 17.03 -2.71 1.37
CA ASN A 127 18.43 -2.30 1.28
C ASN A 127 18.86 -1.88 -0.14
#